data_AF-A0A839YSX7-F1
#
_entry.id   AF-A0A839YSX7-F1
#
_cell.length_a   1.000
_cell.length_b   1.000
_cell.length_c   1.000
_cell.angle_alpha   90.00
_cell.angle_beta   90.00
_cell.angle_gamma   90.00
#
_symmetry.space_group_name_H-M   'P 1'
#
loop_
_entity.id
_entity.type
_entity.pdbx_description
1 polymer ?
#
loop_
_entity_poly.entity_id
_entity_poly.type
_entity_poly.pdbx_seq_one_letter_code
_entity_poly.pdbx_strand_id
1 'polypeptide(L)'
;MAGLWWDGIETERYWLESTDREDIGSDLRAPLLDGAGMENWRYGLFRHARPSDLVFHYDKRIGAITSFSRISGEAYEAPIIWAARGSYARDRSAVPKKVPGYRIPLEGHTKLERPITLAAIRTFRDQIGALYDALPKGARYFPFELSDRPVRPLQGYAFKLPAAFVDLFVAGAIEAAEPPERPSRSETDIFHYAITQIEASAESYSIAGLQRFRTKNRRLRRTARTIFGNRQLAADWAFHYGGRDELQFNVGLDYFPDASRAIRAGVAFSFEPSRSLPDIGVLVPKVARFNAYLRENPEAFEGLAMWHWQDDVRSVDYPVQPIPPAMIRHSTFIFLGARQPLEKIDPHVALRAFDRLFPLYAFVESDPDTQPGSMAPDADVRLPSETLRLDGGREIDGGRWITATSQARSLDIFLRHREMQRRLKEELIPEGIAQVSLEVPIGDRLIDAVARPAGEIWFYEVKTAPTIRGCIREAIGQLLEYALWPGATRPDKLIVVGEPALTEAASAYLDTLNVSFPIPISYRQLSLG
;
A
#
# COMPACT_ATOMS: atom_id res chain seq x y z
N MET A 1 23.03 -33.52 -23.51
CA MET A 1 23.79 -32.72 -22.54
C MET A 1 23.64 -33.42 -21.20
N ALA A 2 24.73 -33.76 -20.52
CA ALA A 2 24.63 -34.30 -19.16
C ALA A 2 24.03 -33.20 -18.25
N GLY A 3 22.97 -33.51 -17.52
CA GLY A 3 22.39 -32.60 -16.53
C GLY A 3 23.42 -32.25 -15.44
N LEU A 4 23.16 -31.17 -14.71
CA LEU A 4 23.97 -30.83 -13.55
C LEU A 4 23.81 -31.93 -12.50
N TRP A 5 24.85 -32.23 -11.72
CA TRP A 5 24.86 -33.42 -10.86
C TRP A 5 23.81 -33.40 -9.74
N TRP A 6 23.24 -32.24 -9.43
CA TRP A 6 22.18 -32.03 -8.45
C TRP A 6 20.78 -31.99 -9.06
N ASP A 7 20.64 -32.04 -10.39
CA ASP A 7 19.34 -31.96 -11.04
C ASP A 7 18.46 -33.16 -10.66
N GLY A 8 17.32 -32.89 -10.05
CA GLY A 8 16.35 -33.91 -9.62
C GLY A 8 16.61 -34.51 -8.23
N ILE A 9 17.62 -34.03 -7.51
CA ILE A 9 17.92 -34.48 -6.13
C ILE A 9 17.40 -33.42 -5.15
N GLU A 10 16.28 -33.71 -4.46
CA GLU A 10 15.60 -32.74 -3.58
C GLU A 10 16.44 -32.26 -2.38
N THR A 11 17.35 -33.10 -1.91
CA THR A 11 18.24 -32.78 -0.79
C THR A 11 19.38 -31.83 -1.20
N GLU A 12 19.68 -31.74 -2.50
CA GLU A 12 20.75 -30.88 -3.03
C GLU A 12 20.26 -29.45 -3.30
N ARG A 13 19.85 -28.77 -2.23
CA ARG A 13 19.24 -27.43 -2.23
C ARG A 13 20.13 -26.32 -1.67
N TYR A 14 21.42 -26.59 -1.50
CA TYR A 14 22.35 -25.67 -0.85
C TYR A 14 23.32 -25.02 -1.84
N TRP A 15 23.64 -23.75 -1.57
CA TRP A 15 24.53 -22.93 -2.36
C TRP A 15 25.46 -22.13 -1.47
N LEU A 16 26.55 -21.60 -2.02
CA LEU A 16 27.47 -20.73 -1.29
C LEU A 16 27.80 -19.47 -2.08
N GLU A 17 27.48 -18.30 -1.50
CA GLU A 17 27.93 -16.99 -1.94
C GLU A 17 29.27 -16.67 -1.29
N SER A 18 30.31 -16.42 -2.09
CA SER A 18 31.61 -15.96 -1.60
C SER A 18 31.78 -14.48 -1.92
N THR A 19 31.64 -13.63 -0.90
CA THR A 19 31.48 -12.19 -1.08
C THR A 19 32.27 -11.37 -0.05
N ASP A 20 32.58 -10.13 -0.39
CA ASP A 20 33.10 -9.11 0.52
C ASP A 20 32.16 -7.89 0.58
N ARG A 21 30.89 -8.09 0.21
CA ARG A 21 29.83 -7.11 0.34
C ARG A 21 29.53 -6.79 1.82
N GLU A 22 29.05 -5.59 2.08
CA GLU A 22 28.60 -5.17 3.42
C GLU A 22 27.14 -5.53 3.66
N ASP A 23 26.35 -5.57 2.58
CA ASP A 23 24.93 -5.90 2.56
C ASP A 23 24.67 -7.39 2.33
N ILE A 24 25.47 -8.27 2.97
CA ILE A 24 25.31 -9.73 2.87
C ILE A 24 23.89 -10.11 3.29
N GLY A 25 23.25 -10.96 2.48
CA GLY A 25 21.89 -11.45 2.74
C GLY A 25 20.76 -10.58 2.16
N SER A 26 21.07 -9.40 1.59
CA SER A 26 20.06 -8.53 0.96
C SER A 26 19.50 -9.09 -0.35
N ASP A 27 20.38 -9.58 -1.22
CA ASP A 27 20.07 -10.25 -2.49
C ASP A 27 21.31 -11.00 -2.98
N LEU A 28 21.14 -11.90 -3.93
CA LEU A 28 22.23 -12.30 -4.81
C LEU A 28 22.20 -11.43 -6.05
N ARG A 29 23.36 -10.94 -6.47
CA ARG A 29 23.46 -10.12 -7.68
C ARG A 29 24.78 -10.39 -8.39
N ALA A 30 24.73 -10.56 -9.71
CA ALA A 30 25.93 -10.78 -10.51
C ALA A 30 25.70 -10.32 -11.97
N PRO A 31 26.76 -9.95 -12.71
CA PRO A 31 26.64 -9.49 -14.08
C PRO A 31 26.23 -10.66 -14.98
N LEU A 32 25.52 -10.36 -16.07
CA LEU A 32 25.14 -11.39 -17.05
C LEU A 32 26.37 -11.95 -17.78
N LEU A 33 27.34 -11.10 -18.06
CA LEU A 33 28.57 -11.40 -18.79
C LEU A 33 29.78 -10.97 -17.97
N ASP A 34 30.92 -11.62 -18.16
CA ASP A 34 32.18 -11.18 -17.56
C ASP A 34 32.82 -10.01 -18.31
N GLY A 35 34.02 -9.60 -17.87
CA GLY A 35 34.73 -8.46 -18.46
C GLY A 35 35.16 -8.66 -19.92
N ALA A 36 35.11 -9.89 -20.44
CA ALA A 36 35.36 -10.21 -21.84
C ALA A 36 34.06 -10.34 -22.66
N GLY A 37 32.90 -10.08 -22.04
CA GLY A 37 31.59 -10.23 -22.70
C GLY A 37 31.14 -11.68 -22.84
N MET A 38 31.74 -12.61 -22.09
CA MET A 38 31.42 -14.04 -22.16
C MET A 38 30.60 -14.47 -20.93
N GLU A 39 29.76 -15.49 -21.10
CA GLU A 39 29.11 -16.14 -19.95
C GLU A 39 30.18 -16.80 -19.06
N ASN A 40 30.06 -16.57 -17.75
CA ASN A 40 30.98 -17.12 -16.77
C ASN A 40 30.18 -17.83 -15.68
N TRP A 41 30.46 -19.12 -15.47
CA TRP A 41 29.74 -19.92 -14.48
C TRP A 41 29.77 -19.31 -13.08
N ARG A 42 30.84 -18.58 -12.72
CA ARG A 42 30.99 -17.93 -11.40
C ARG A 42 29.91 -16.89 -11.13
N TYR A 43 29.31 -16.35 -12.20
CA TYR A 43 28.19 -15.43 -12.15
C TYR A 43 26.90 -16.12 -12.55
N GLY A 44 26.88 -17.01 -13.54
CA GLY A 44 25.64 -17.64 -14.01
C GLY A 44 25.05 -18.70 -13.07
N LEU A 45 25.84 -19.27 -12.15
CA LEU A 45 25.45 -20.49 -11.43
C LEU A 45 24.22 -20.33 -10.53
N PHE A 46 24.04 -19.19 -9.86
CA PHE A 46 22.86 -18.99 -9.00
C PHE A 46 21.54 -18.93 -9.77
N ARG A 47 21.55 -18.76 -11.10
CA ARG A 47 20.33 -18.86 -11.92
C ARG A 47 19.70 -20.25 -11.90
N HIS A 48 20.43 -21.27 -11.43
CA HIS A 48 19.92 -22.62 -11.20
C HIS A 48 19.30 -22.82 -9.81
N ALA A 49 19.41 -21.84 -8.91
CA ALA A 49 18.80 -21.91 -7.59
C ALA A 49 17.28 -21.77 -7.69
N ARG A 50 16.58 -22.49 -6.81
CA ARG A 50 15.11 -22.54 -6.78
C ARG A 50 14.58 -21.78 -5.56
N PRO A 51 13.35 -21.26 -5.61
CA PRO A 51 12.68 -20.77 -4.42
C PRO A 51 12.74 -21.81 -3.29
N SER A 52 12.98 -21.36 -2.07
CA SER A 52 13.22 -22.16 -0.85
C SER A 52 14.60 -22.80 -0.70
N ASP A 53 15.48 -22.79 -1.71
CA ASP A 53 16.87 -23.20 -1.56
C ASP A 53 17.59 -22.30 -0.52
N LEU A 54 18.63 -22.83 0.11
CA LEU A 54 19.42 -22.11 1.10
C LEU A 54 20.78 -21.70 0.53
N VAL A 55 21.17 -20.47 0.82
CA VAL A 55 22.44 -19.87 0.38
C VAL A 55 23.26 -19.52 1.60
N PHE A 56 24.40 -20.16 1.76
CA PHE A 56 25.37 -19.83 2.79
C PHE A 56 26.27 -18.69 2.31
N HIS A 57 26.58 -17.75 3.20
CA HIS A 57 27.41 -16.59 2.88
C HIS A 57 28.79 -16.74 3.52
N TYR A 58 29.79 -16.93 2.65
CA TYR A 58 31.20 -16.86 3.02
C TYR A 58 31.68 -15.42 2.90
N ASP A 59 31.89 -14.78 4.05
CA ASP A 59 32.46 -13.44 4.14
C ASP A 59 33.98 -13.52 3.97
N LYS A 60 34.49 -12.99 2.86
CA LYS A 60 35.91 -12.96 2.52
C LYS A 60 36.74 -12.08 3.46
N ARG A 61 36.13 -11.07 4.09
CA ARG A 61 36.81 -10.17 5.04
C ARG A 61 37.09 -10.89 6.36
N ILE A 62 36.16 -11.75 6.77
CA ILE A 62 36.24 -12.54 8.01
C ILE A 62 36.94 -13.88 7.76
N GLY A 63 36.84 -14.42 6.54
CA GLY A 63 37.38 -15.74 6.20
C GLY A 63 36.56 -16.88 6.80
N ALA A 64 35.23 -16.76 6.80
CA ALA A 64 34.31 -17.73 7.39
C ALA A 64 32.96 -17.75 6.67
N ILE A 65 32.23 -18.86 6.79
CA ILE A 65 30.79 -18.87 6.55
C ILE A 65 30.13 -18.28 7.80
N THR A 66 29.45 -17.15 7.65
CA THR A 66 28.97 -16.34 8.78
C THR A 66 27.46 -16.33 8.92
N SER A 67 26.75 -16.65 7.85
CA SER A 67 25.30 -16.55 7.78
C SER A 67 24.75 -17.39 6.63
N PHE A 68 23.42 -17.54 6.61
CA PHE A 68 22.69 -18.10 5.49
C PHE A 68 21.40 -17.32 5.23
N SER A 69 20.88 -17.41 4.02
CA SER A 69 19.57 -16.88 3.61
C SER A 69 18.80 -17.94 2.82
N ARG A 70 17.50 -17.70 2.64
CA ARG A 70 16.63 -18.47 1.75
C ARG A 70 16.39 -17.71 0.46
N ILE A 71 16.36 -18.40 -0.68
CA ILE A 71 15.94 -17.85 -1.97
C ILE A 71 14.42 -17.64 -1.92
N SER A 72 13.94 -16.40 -2.06
CA SER A 72 12.50 -16.07 -1.96
C SER A 72 11.78 -15.93 -3.31
N GLY A 73 12.52 -15.97 -4.42
CA GLY A 73 11.96 -15.80 -5.76
C GLY A 73 12.96 -16.14 -6.85
N GLU A 74 12.50 -16.07 -8.10
CA GLU A 74 13.33 -16.38 -9.26
C GLU A 74 14.34 -15.28 -9.59
N ALA A 75 15.36 -15.65 -10.38
CA ALA A 75 16.30 -14.69 -10.92
C ALA A 75 15.61 -13.76 -11.92
N TYR A 76 15.77 -12.45 -11.74
CA TYR A 76 15.26 -11.45 -12.70
C TYR A 76 16.39 -10.52 -13.15
N GLU A 77 16.33 -10.08 -14.40
CA GLU A 77 17.32 -9.15 -14.93
C GLU A 77 17.11 -7.75 -14.35
N ALA A 78 18.19 -7.16 -13.86
CA ALA A 78 18.19 -5.81 -13.35
C ALA A 78 19.61 -5.23 -13.45
N PRO A 79 19.77 -3.93 -13.77
CA PRO A 79 21.07 -3.30 -13.72
C PRO A 79 21.67 -3.38 -12.31
N ILE A 80 22.95 -3.74 -12.23
CA ILE A 80 23.67 -3.83 -10.96
C ILE A 80 24.87 -2.90 -10.97
N ILE A 81 25.27 -2.43 -9.79
CA ILE A 81 26.59 -1.83 -9.61
C ILE A 81 27.56 -2.98 -9.37
N TRP A 82 28.50 -3.16 -10.30
CA TRP A 82 29.49 -4.23 -10.23
C TRP A 82 30.90 -3.69 -10.41
N ALA A 83 31.83 -4.26 -9.66
CA ALA A 83 33.26 -4.09 -9.89
C ALA A 83 33.83 -5.48 -10.19
N ALA A 84 34.39 -5.68 -11.39
CA ALA A 84 35.04 -6.94 -11.73
C ALA A 84 36.23 -7.17 -10.78
N ARG A 85 36.27 -8.33 -10.10
CA ARG A 85 37.38 -8.67 -9.18
C ARG A 85 38.13 -9.89 -9.68
N GLY A 86 39.33 -9.65 -10.19
CA GLY A 86 40.29 -10.65 -10.67
C GLY A 86 41.73 -10.19 -10.45
N SER A 87 42.72 -11.07 -10.66
CA SER A 87 44.15 -10.67 -10.70
C SER A 87 44.40 -9.57 -11.75
N TYR A 88 43.60 -9.55 -12.82
CA TYR A 88 43.56 -8.51 -13.85
C TYR A 88 42.99 -7.14 -13.38
N ALA A 89 42.27 -7.09 -12.26
CA ALA A 89 41.63 -5.87 -11.73
C ALA A 89 42.48 -5.16 -10.65
N ARG A 90 43.54 -5.82 -10.15
CA ARG A 90 44.44 -5.20 -9.16
C ARG A 90 45.29 -4.07 -9.75
N ASP A 91 45.48 -4.06 -11.07
CA ASP A 91 46.33 -3.07 -11.75
C ASP A 91 45.61 -1.76 -12.12
N ARG A 92 44.29 -1.71 -11.99
CA ARG A 92 43.51 -0.51 -12.26
C ARG A 92 42.35 -0.44 -11.29
N SER A 93 42.47 0.39 -10.25
CA SER A 93 41.41 0.79 -9.32
C SER A 93 40.02 0.72 -9.94
N ALA A 94 39.39 -0.45 -9.88
CA ALA A 94 38.23 -0.75 -10.71
C ALA A 94 37.03 -0.05 -10.10
N VAL A 95 36.68 1.11 -10.66
CA VAL A 95 35.52 1.90 -10.23
C VAL A 95 34.26 1.05 -10.45
N PRO A 96 33.40 0.88 -9.43
CA PRO A 96 32.11 0.20 -9.60
C PRO A 96 31.31 0.87 -10.73
N LYS A 97 30.91 0.10 -11.73
CA LYS A 97 30.12 0.59 -12.88
C LYS A 97 28.76 -0.09 -12.90
N LYS A 98 27.76 0.63 -13.39
CA LYS A 98 26.45 0.05 -13.69
C LYS A 98 26.58 -0.87 -14.90
N VAL A 99 26.27 -2.14 -14.74
CA VAL A 99 26.34 -3.16 -15.80
C VAL A 99 25.03 -3.95 -15.87
N PRO A 100 24.69 -4.55 -17.02
CA PRO A 100 23.63 -5.54 -17.10
C PRO A 100 23.92 -6.71 -16.14
N GLY A 101 22.94 -7.07 -15.33
CA GLY A 101 23.06 -8.12 -14.34
C GLY A 101 21.72 -8.77 -14.07
N TYR A 102 21.73 -9.72 -13.15
CA TYR A 102 20.53 -10.30 -12.58
C TYR A 102 20.57 -10.17 -11.06
N ARG A 103 19.38 -10.25 -10.47
CA ARG A 103 19.19 -10.32 -9.02
C ARG A 103 18.35 -11.53 -8.67
N ILE A 104 18.60 -12.09 -7.49
CA ILE A 104 17.76 -13.11 -6.88
C ILE A 104 17.40 -12.62 -5.49
N PRO A 105 16.11 -12.46 -5.17
CA PRO A 105 15.70 -11.99 -3.87
C PRO A 105 16.01 -13.06 -2.81
N LEU A 106 16.47 -12.59 -1.66
CA LEU A 106 16.76 -13.41 -0.49
C LEU A 106 15.83 -13.00 0.65
N GLU A 107 15.53 -13.94 1.52
CA GLU A 107 14.79 -13.71 2.77
C GLU A 107 15.43 -14.47 3.93
N GLY A 108 15.04 -14.10 5.15
CA GLY A 108 15.43 -14.85 6.35
C GLY A 108 16.94 -14.88 6.61
N HIS A 109 17.68 -13.82 6.25
CA HIS A 109 19.12 -13.74 6.53
C HIS A 109 19.39 -13.95 8.01
N THR A 110 20.12 -15.02 8.31
CA THR A 110 20.37 -15.49 9.67
C THR A 110 21.87 -15.66 9.86
N LYS A 111 22.43 -14.98 10.86
CA LYS A 111 23.82 -15.20 11.27
C LYS A 111 23.95 -16.53 11.98
N LEU A 112 25.02 -17.26 11.65
CA LEU A 112 25.40 -18.44 12.40
C LEU A 112 25.92 -18.02 13.76
N GLU A 113 25.41 -18.62 14.83
CA GLU A 113 25.90 -18.38 16.20
C GLU A 113 27.41 -18.67 16.30
N ARG A 114 27.86 -19.68 15.55
CA ARG A 114 29.27 -20.06 15.41
C ARG A 114 29.65 -20.03 13.93
N PRO A 115 30.32 -18.96 13.46
CA PRO A 115 30.83 -18.92 12.10
C PRO A 115 31.77 -20.09 11.80
N ILE A 116 31.60 -20.71 10.64
CA ILE A 116 32.44 -21.81 10.19
C ILE A 116 33.68 -21.19 9.56
N THR A 117 34.71 -21.00 10.38
CA THR A 117 35.96 -20.35 9.96
C THR A 117 36.74 -21.20 8.97
N LEU A 118 37.55 -20.58 8.11
CA LEU A 118 38.46 -21.30 7.23
C LEU A 118 39.43 -22.21 7.99
N ALA A 119 39.81 -21.83 9.22
CA ALA A 119 40.61 -22.67 10.09
C ALA A 119 39.88 -23.96 10.46
N ALA A 120 38.60 -23.87 10.85
CA ALA A 120 37.76 -25.05 11.11
C ALA A 120 37.56 -25.89 9.84
N ILE A 121 37.34 -25.27 8.68
CA ILE A 121 37.21 -26.01 7.41
C ILE A 121 38.46 -26.83 7.12
N ARG A 122 39.65 -26.29 7.42
CA ARG A 122 40.93 -26.99 7.23
C ARG A 122 41.11 -28.19 8.16
N THR A 123 40.49 -28.22 9.34
CA THR A 123 40.60 -29.38 10.24
C THR A 123 39.84 -30.60 9.75
N PHE A 124 38.86 -30.42 8.86
CA PHE A 124 38.09 -31.51 8.24
C PHE A 124 38.55 -31.80 6.79
N ARG A 125 39.83 -31.54 6.47
CA ARG A 125 40.39 -31.70 5.12
C ARG A 125 40.07 -33.07 4.52
N ASP A 126 40.27 -34.13 5.29
CA ASP A 126 40.16 -35.49 4.77
C ASP A 126 38.69 -35.89 4.53
N GLN A 127 37.77 -35.46 5.41
CA GLN A 127 36.33 -35.66 5.20
C GLN A 127 35.81 -34.87 3.99
N ILE A 128 36.28 -33.61 3.82
CA ILE A 128 35.95 -32.81 2.64
C ILE A 128 36.53 -33.45 1.37
N GLY A 129 37.74 -34.02 1.45
CA GLY A 129 38.36 -34.77 0.35
C GLY A 129 37.52 -35.95 -0.09
N ALA A 130 37.11 -36.80 0.85
CA ALA A 130 36.25 -37.95 0.57
C ALA A 130 34.90 -37.53 -0.04
N LEU A 131 34.29 -36.46 0.47
CA LEU A 131 33.07 -35.88 -0.09
C LEU A 131 33.27 -35.40 -1.54
N TYR A 132 34.35 -34.67 -1.79
CA TYR A 132 34.66 -34.13 -3.11
C TYR A 132 34.92 -35.24 -4.13
N ASP A 133 35.57 -36.33 -3.71
CA ASP A 133 35.82 -37.49 -4.56
C ASP A 133 34.55 -38.28 -4.88
N ALA A 134 33.57 -38.30 -3.96
CA ALA A 134 32.25 -38.91 -4.18
C ALA A 134 31.37 -38.12 -5.17
N LEU A 135 31.62 -36.82 -5.38
CA LEU A 135 30.88 -36.03 -6.37
C LEU A 135 31.17 -36.54 -7.80
N PRO A 136 30.15 -36.57 -8.68
CA PRO A 136 30.35 -36.95 -10.08
C PRO A 136 31.49 -36.17 -10.74
N LYS A 137 32.27 -36.85 -11.59
CA LYS A 137 33.36 -36.22 -12.33
C LYS A 137 32.77 -35.21 -13.33
N GLY A 138 33.36 -34.03 -13.42
CA GLY A 138 32.88 -32.95 -14.29
C GLY A 138 32.83 -31.61 -13.55
N ALA A 139 31.90 -30.74 -13.96
CA ALA A 139 31.71 -29.44 -13.34
C ALA A 139 31.07 -29.59 -11.95
N ARG A 140 31.91 -29.69 -10.92
CA ARG A 140 31.48 -29.88 -9.53
C ARG A 140 31.01 -28.58 -8.87
N TYR A 141 31.52 -27.44 -9.32
CA TYR A 141 31.28 -26.10 -8.76
C TYR A 141 31.46 -25.99 -7.24
N PHE A 142 32.31 -26.87 -6.69
CA PHE A 142 32.59 -26.95 -5.27
C PHE A 142 33.39 -25.73 -4.79
N PRO A 143 33.13 -25.16 -3.60
CA PRO A 143 33.68 -23.87 -3.19
C PRO A 143 35.16 -23.87 -2.77
N PHE A 144 35.75 -25.03 -2.49
CA PHE A 144 37.11 -25.12 -1.95
C PHE A 144 38.07 -25.86 -2.88
N GLU A 145 39.29 -25.38 -2.96
CA GLU A 145 40.38 -26.07 -3.64
C GLU A 145 41.00 -27.11 -2.71
N LEU A 146 41.05 -28.35 -3.18
CA LEU A 146 41.61 -29.49 -2.47
C LEU A 146 42.84 -29.97 -3.24
N SER A 147 43.98 -29.35 -2.94
CA SER A 147 45.30 -29.77 -3.45
C SER A 147 46.18 -30.23 -2.28
N ASP A 148 47.47 -30.42 -2.53
CA ASP A 148 48.46 -30.69 -1.48
C ASP A 148 48.66 -29.48 -0.54
N ARG A 149 48.10 -28.32 -0.89
CA ARG A 149 48.11 -27.11 -0.07
C ARG A 149 46.95 -27.10 0.92
N PRO A 150 47.02 -26.27 1.98
CA PRO A 150 45.89 -26.09 2.89
C PRO A 150 44.63 -25.65 2.14
N VAL A 151 43.48 -26.23 2.52
CA VAL A 151 42.18 -25.92 1.94
C VAL A 151 41.98 -24.41 1.86
N ARG A 152 41.58 -23.92 0.69
CA ARG A 152 41.33 -22.50 0.44
C ARG A 152 40.07 -22.31 -0.40
N PRO A 153 39.31 -21.21 -0.21
CA PRO A 153 38.20 -20.90 -1.10
C PRO A 153 38.69 -20.70 -2.52
N LEU A 154 37.97 -21.26 -3.50
CA LEU A 154 38.19 -20.95 -4.90
C LEU A 154 37.82 -19.48 -5.18
N GLN A 155 38.47 -18.90 -6.18
CA GLN A 155 38.10 -17.58 -6.64
C GLN A 155 36.78 -17.67 -7.41
N GLY A 156 35.70 -17.17 -6.82
CA GLY A 156 34.38 -17.14 -7.42
C GLY A 156 33.40 -16.34 -6.57
N TYR A 157 32.19 -16.19 -7.11
CA TYR A 157 31.06 -15.57 -6.42
C TYR A 157 30.02 -16.64 -6.04
N ALA A 158 29.57 -17.41 -7.02
CA ALA A 158 28.59 -18.48 -6.83
C ALA A 158 29.23 -19.87 -6.83
N PHE A 159 28.81 -20.74 -5.91
CA PHE A 159 29.21 -22.14 -5.82
C PHE A 159 28.04 -23.04 -5.46
N LYS A 160 28.11 -24.30 -5.90
CA LYS A 160 27.20 -25.35 -5.41
C LYS A 160 27.77 -25.93 -4.13
N LEU A 161 26.95 -26.03 -3.09
CA LEU A 161 27.34 -26.59 -1.81
C LEU A 161 26.66 -27.96 -1.63
N PRO A 162 27.39 -29.08 -1.61
CA PRO A 162 26.78 -30.40 -1.43
C PRO A 162 26.09 -30.53 -0.08
N ALA A 163 24.98 -31.27 -0.02
CA ALA A 163 24.25 -31.53 1.23
C ALA A 163 25.17 -32.15 2.30
N ALA A 164 25.99 -33.13 1.93
CA ALA A 164 26.96 -33.75 2.83
C ALA A 164 27.98 -32.76 3.44
N PHE A 165 28.27 -31.62 2.78
CA PHE A 165 29.14 -30.59 3.35
C PHE A 165 28.39 -29.82 4.44
N VAL A 166 27.12 -29.53 4.17
CA VAL A 166 26.23 -28.92 5.15
C VAL A 166 26.08 -29.84 6.36
N ASP A 167 25.92 -31.14 6.15
CA ASP A 167 25.84 -32.09 7.26
C ASP A 167 27.15 -32.12 8.08
N LEU A 168 28.31 -32.11 7.40
CA LEU A 168 29.63 -32.19 8.05
C LEU A 168 29.92 -31.00 8.99
N PHE A 169 29.63 -29.77 8.56
CA PHE A 169 29.98 -28.57 9.32
C PHE A 169 28.82 -27.97 10.08
N VAL A 170 27.63 -28.29 9.61
CA VAL A 170 26.45 -27.56 9.95
C VAL A 170 25.39 -28.48 10.52
N ALA A 171 25.37 -29.81 10.37
CA ALA A 171 24.39 -30.62 11.12
C ALA A 171 24.46 -30.36 12.64
N GLY A 172 25.61 -30.06 13.25
CA GLY A 172 25.65 -29.64 14.67
C GLY A 172 25.23 -28.18 14.97
N ALA A 173 25.10 -27.33 13.94
CA ALA A 173 24.65 -25.93 14.00
C ALA A 173 23.29 -25.67 13.29
N ILE A 174 22.80 -26.65 12.55
CA ILE A 174 21.56 -26.79 11.77
C ILE A 174 20.72 -27.95 12.32
N GLU A 175 21.19 -28.76 13.28
CA GLU A 175 20.30 -29.51 14.19
C GLU A 175 19.54 -28.55 15.14
N ALA A 176 19.81 -27.24 15.05
CA ALA A 176 18.90 -26.17 15.48
C ALA A 176 17.95 -25.67 14.35
N ALA A 177 17.88 -26.39 13.23
CA ALA A 177 17.18 -26.02 11.99
C ALA A 177 16.75 -27.24 11.14
N GLU A 178 16.12 -28.24 11.76
CA GLU A 178 14.71 -28.54 11.41
C GLU A 178 13.86 -27.95 12.53
N PRO A 179 12.64 -27.45 12.22
CA PRO A 179 12.09 -26.26 12.83
C PRO A 179 12.25 -26.37 14.34
N PRO A 180 12.90 -25.41 15.02
CA PRO A 180 12.73 -25.42 16.46
C PRO A 180 11.22 -25.44 16.67
N GLU A 181 10.73 -26.38 17.47
CA GLU A 181 9.71 -25.99 18.43
C GLU A 181 10.31 -24.76 19.10
N ARG A 182 9.97 -23.60 18.53
CA ARG A 182 10.47 -22.32 19.00
C ARG A 182 10.15 -22.34 20.49
N PRO A 183 11.04 -21.89 21.41
CA PRO A 183 10.49 -21.32 22.61
C PRO A 183 9.50 -20.29 22.08
N SER A 184 8.20 -20.53 22.24
CA SER A 184 7.16 -19.93 21.42
C SER A 184 7.44 -18.44 21.33
N ARG A 185 7.97 -17.96 20.19
CA ARG A 185 8.13 -16.52 20.00
C ARG A 185 6.73 -16.01 20.15
N SER A 186 6.50 -15.19 21.16
CA SER A 186 5.16 -14.66 21.37
C SER A 186 4.76 -13.97 20.06
N GLU A 187 3.48 -13.99 19.71
CA GLU A 187 3.02 -13.32 18.48
C GLU A 187 3.47 -11.85 18.46
N THR A 188 3.59 -11.26 19.64
CA THR A 188 4.20 -9.95 19.92
C THR A 188 5.66 -9.84 19.44
N ASP A 189 6.52 -10.83 19.69
CA ASP A 189 7.91 -10.81 19.20
C ASP A 189 7.98 -10.91 17.67
N ILE A 190 7.09 -11.71 17.08
CA ILE A 190 6.98 -11.84 15.61
C ILE A 190 6.50 -10.52 15.01
N PHE A 191 5.51 -9.88 15.64
CA PHE A 191 5.00 -8.58 15.25
C PHE A 191 6.08 -7.48 15.34
N HIS A 192 6.84 -7.41 16.44
CA HIS A 192 7.92 -6.43 16.58
C HIS A 192 9.03 -6.60 15.54
N TYR A 193 9.35 -7.86 15.23
CA TYR A 193 10.28 -8.17 14.15
C TYR A 193 9.73 -7.67 12.80
N ALA A 194 8.45 -7.91 12.51
CA ALA A 194 7.79 -7.42 11.30
C ALA A 194 7.88 -5.90 11.16
N ILE A 195 7.56 -5.15 12.22
CA ILE A 195 7.66 -3.68 12.20
C ILE A 195 9.10 -3.23 11.94
N THR A 196 10.08 -3.87 12.58
CA THR A 196 11.50 -3.56 12.38
C THR A 196 11.91 -3.76 10.92
N GLN A 197 11.45 -4.85 10.29
CA GLN A 197 11.74 -5.12 8.87
C GLN A 197 11.01 -4.12 7.94
N ILE A 198 9.76 -3.79 8.22
CA ILE A 198 9.00 -2.79 7.45
C ILE A 198 9.73 -1.44 7.46
N GLU A 199 10.18 -0.97 8.63
CA GLU A 199 10.93 0.27 8.77
C GLU A 199 12.27 0.22 8.03
N ALA A 200 13.02 -0.87 8.17
CA ALA A 200 14.33 -1.03 7.53
C ALA A 200 14.23 -1.05 6.00
N SER A 201 13.15 -1.61 5.45
CA SER A 201 12.92 -1.73 4.02
C SER A 201 12.17 -0.53 3.40
N ALA A 202 11.67 0.40 4.22
CA ALA A 202 10.78 1.46 3.77
C ALA A 202 11.43 2.46 2.79
N GLU A 203 12.75 2.67 2.85
CA GLU A 203 13.45 3.68 2.04
C GLU A 203 13.27 3.51 0.53
N SER A 204 12.98 2.29 0.06
CA SER A 204 12.71 2.00 -1.36
C SER A 204 11.26 2.27 -1.79
N TYR A 205 10.42 2.76 -0.88
CA TYR A 205 8.98 2.94 -1.05
C TYR A 205 8.57 4.38 -0.76
N SER A 206 7.48 4.82 -1.39
CA SER A 206 6.92 6.17 -1.27
C SER A 206 6.52 6.49 0.17
N ILE A 207 6.09 5.49 0.94
CA ILE A 207 5.72 5.58 2.35
C ILE A 207 6.85 6.09 3.25
N ALA A 208 8.13 5.95 2.86
CA ALA A 208 9.24 6.59 3.59
C ALA A 208 9.14 8.12 3.60
N GLY A 209 8.36 8.71 2.69
CA GLY A 209 8.01 10.12 2.68
C GLY A 209 6.97 10.55 3.72
N LEU A 210 6.31 9.62 4.42
CA LEU A 210 5.17 9.90 5.30
C LEU A 210 5.47 11.00 6.33
N GLN A 211 6.51 10.85 7.12
CA GLN A 211 6.79 11.81 8.20
C GLN A 211 7.19 13.18 7.65
N ARG A 212 7.83 13.24 6.46
CA ARG A 212 8.11 14.50 5.77
C ARG A 212 6.83 15.18 5.28
N PHE A 213 5.93 14.41 4.68
CA PHE A 213 4.61 14.88 4.27
C PHE A 213 3.85 15.45 5.47
N ARG A 214 3.81 14.72 6.59
CA ARG A 214 3.15 15.14 7.83
C ARG A 214 3.74 16.41 8.42
N THR A 215 5.07 16.53 8.46
CA THR A 215 5.73 17.75 8.91
C THR A 215 5.32 18.96 8.08
N LYS A 216 5.28 18.83 6.75
CA LYS A 216 4.85 19.91 5.84
C LYS A 216 3.38 20.26 6.04
N ASN A 217 2.52 19.25 5.96
CA ASN A 217 1.07 19.43 5.95
C ASN A 217 0.54 19.93 7.29
N ARG A 218 1.08 19.43 8.42
CA ARG A 218 0.64 19.84 9.77
C ARG A 218 1.55 20.87 10.44
N ARG A 219 2.50 21.45 9.69
CA ARG A 219 3.43 22.49 10.16
C ARG A 219 4.15 22.09 11.46
N LEU A 220 4.58 20.84 11.55
CA LEU A 220 5.21 20.30 12.75
C LEU A 220 6.63 20.85 12.92
N ARG A 221 7.07 21.05 14.17
CA ARG A 221 8.42 21.58 14.47
C ARG A 221 9.56 20.62 14.14
N ARG A 222 9.29 19.31 14.08
CA ARG A 222 10.28 18.25 13.86
C ARG A 222 9.70 17.16 12.97
N THR A 223 10.55 16.58 12.14
CA THR A 223 10.23 15.38 11.35
C THR A 223 10.64 14.14 12.13
N ALA A 224 9.70 13.23 12.32
CA ALA A 224 10.00 11.92 12.89
C ALA A 224 10.85 11.09 11.91
N ARG A 225 11.76 10.27 12.43
CA ARG A 225 12.70 9.47 11.63
C ARG A 225 12.14 8.13 11.17
N THR A 226 11.14 7.61 11.88
CA THR A 226 10.51 6.31 11.63
C THR A 226 9.02 6.47 11.39
N ILE A 227 8.42 5.51 10.69
CA ILE A 227 6.99 5.49 10.37
C ILE A 227 6.18 5.32 11.66
N PHE A 228 6.46 4.31 12.48
CA PHE A 228 5.68 3.90 13.67
C PHE A 228 6.25 4.40 15.00
N GLY A 229 7.52 4.84 15.05
CA GLY A 229 8.15 5.30 16.29
C GLY A 229 8.57 4.16 17.24
N ASN A 230 9.34 4.48 18.28
CA ASN A 230 9.92 3.49 19.20
C ASN A 230 9.03 3.16 20.42
N ARG A 231 7.91 3.85 20.61
CA ARG A 231 7.15 3.86 21.90
C ARG A 231 5.94 2.93 21.96
N GLN A 232 5.52 2.31 20.86
CA GLN A 232 4.29 1.49 20.78
C GLN A 232 4.52 0.00 20.52
N LEU A 233 5.77 -0.46 20.46
CA LEU A 233 6.14 -1.86 20.29
C LEU A 233 5.96 -2.67 21.59
N ALA A 234 4.83 -2.53 22.26
CA ALA A 234 4.38 -3.45 23.33
C ALA A 234 2.98 -4.00 23.04
N ALA A 235 2.33 -3.51 21.99
CA ALA A 235 0.99 -3.88 21.57
C ALA A 235 1.07 -4.83 20.36
N ASP A 236 0.00 -5.61 20.19
CA ASP A 236 -0.31 -6.45 19.03
C ASP A 236 -0.68 -5.64 17.77
N TRP A 237 -0.56 -4.31 17.81
CA TRP A 237 -0.77 -3.40 16.69
C TRP A 237 0.05 -2.11 16.85
N ALA A 238 0.24 -1.41 15.73
CA ALA A 238 0.91 -0.13 15.66
C ALA A 238 0.23 0.75 14.60
N PHE A 239 0.17 2.06 14.86
CA PHE A 239 -0.13 3.06 13.84
C PHE A 239 1.03 4.04 13.71
N HIS A 240 1.12 4.71 12.56
CA HIS A 240 2.22 5.62 12.31
C HIS A 240 2.31 6.73 13.38
N TYR A 241 3.53 7.08 13.76
CA TYR A 241 3.82 7.92 14.91
C TYR A 241 3.10 9.28 14.82
N GLY A 242 2.22 9.54 15.78
CA GLY A 242 1.45 10.78 15.89
C GLY A 242 0.18 10.85 15.04
N GLY A 243 -0.21 9.77 14.35
CA GLY A 243 -1.37 9.74 13.47
C GLY A 243 -2.72 9.53 14.15
N ARG A 244 -2.83 9.74 15.48
CA ARG A 244 -4.02 9.29 16.24
C ARG A 244 -5.30 9.99 15.76
N ASP A 245 -5.21 11.27 15.41
CA ASP A 245 -6.29 12.09 14.87
C ASP A 245 -6.31 12.12 13.33
N GLU A 246 -5.67 11.14 12.67
CA GLU A 246 -5.50 11.01 11.22
C GLU A 246 -6.07 9.70 10.68
N LEU A 247 -6.18 9.59 9.35
CA LEU A 247 -6.26 8.27 8.71
C LEU A 247 -4.96 7.51 9.02
N GLN A 248 -5.04 6.42 9.75
CA GLN A 248 -3.85 5.77 10.30
C GLN A 248 -3.30 4.73 9.35
N PHE A 249 -2.10 4.91 8.81
CA PHE A 249 -1.29 3.75 8.44
C PHE A 249 -1.14 2.84 9.65
N ASN A 250 -1.60 1.60 9.51
CA ASN A 250 -1.79 0.66 10.60
C ASN A 250 -1.26 -0.73 10.22
N VAL A 251 -0.56 -1.35 11.17
CA VAL A 251 -0.15 -2.76 11.13
C VAL A 251 -0.65 -3.41 12.41
N GLY A 252 -1.06 -4.67 12.36
CA GLY A 252 -1.36 -5.41 13.57
C GLY A 252 -1.52 -6.90 13.33
N LEU A 253 -1.52 -7.65 14.42
CA LEU A 253 -1.94 -9.04 14.42
C LEU A 253 -3.44 -9.10 14.12
N ASP A 254 -3.82 -10.07 13.29
CA ASP A 254 -5.19 -10.33 12.86
C ASP A 254 -5.36 -11.83 12.56
N TYR A 255 -6.52 -12.20 12.05
CA TYR A 255 -6.86 -13.54 11.61
C TYR A 255 -7.42 -13.53 10.19
N PHE A 256 -7.15 -14.61 9.45
CA PHE A 256 -7.91 -14.92 8.24
C PHE A 256 -9.30 -15.49 8.62
N PRO A 257 -10.25 -15.56 7.66
CA PRO A 257 -11.56 -16.14 7.92
C PRO A 257 -11.55 -17.59 8.42
N ASP A 258 -10.48 -18.34 8.11
CA ASP A 258 -10.25 -19.71 8.60
C ASP A 258 -9.59 -19.76 10.00
N ALA A 259 -9.55 -18.63 10.70
CA ALA A 259 -8.92 -18.40 12.00
C ALA A 259 -7.38 -18.56 12.03
N SER A 260 -6.73 -18.76 10.88
CA SER A 260 -5.27 -18.78 10.80
C SER A 260 -4.68 -17.39 11.09
N ARG A 261 -3.50 -17.38 11.71
CA ARG A 261 -2.83 -16.15 12.17
C ARG A 261 -2.35 -15.30 10.98
N ALA A 262 -2.65 -14.00 11.04
CA ALA A 262 -2.27 -13.04 10.03
C ALA A 262 -1.61 -11.81 10.64
N ILE A 263 -0.84 -11.09 9.81
CA ILE A 263 -0.51 -9.70 10.05
C ILE A 263 -1.24 -8.86 9.00
N ARG A 264 -1.97 -7.83 9.44
CA ARG A 264 -2.62 -6.85 8.57
C ARG A 264 -1.71 -5.65 8.34
N ALA A 265 -1.77 -5.07 7.15
CA ALA A 265 -1.12 -3.80 6.83
C ALA A 265 -2.01 -2.99 5.88
N GLY A 266 -2.28 -1.74 6.24
CA GLY A 266 -3.19 -0.88 5.50
C GLY A 266 -3.42 0.47 6.17
N VAL A 267 -4.61 1.03 5.95
CA VAL A 267 -5.07 2.25 6.60
C VAL A 267 -6.29 1.99 7.46
N ALA A 268 -6.48 2.78 8.52
CA ALA A 268 -7.57 2.61 9.45
C ALA A 268 -8.11 3.92 10.01
N PHE A 269 -9.40 3.93 10.35
CA PHE A 269 -9.99 4.88 11.28
C PHE A 269 -10.21 4.18 12.62
N SER A 270 -9.75 4.79 13.71
CA SER A 270 -10.02 4.34 15.08
C SER A 270 -10.83 5.41 15.80
N PHE A 271 -12.11 5.13 16.05
CA PHE A 271 -13.04 6.01 16.75
C PHE A 271 -13.06 5.76 18.27
N GLU A 272 -11.92 5.37 18.84
CA GLU A 272 -11.77 5.17 20.28
C GLU A 272 -11.20 6.43 20.97
N PRO A 273 -11.91 7.08 21.89
CA PRO A 273 -11.37 8.25 22.60
C PRO A 273 -10.05 7.92 23.31
N SER A 274 -9.11 8.86 23.31
CA SER A 274 -7.82 8.72 23.99
C SER A 274 -7.28 10.08 24.40
N ARG A 275 -6.23 10.12 25.22
CA ARG A 275 -5.58 11.40 25.60
C ARG A 275 -5.14 12.23 24.38
N SER A 276 -4.75 11.56 23.29
CA SER A 276 -4.33 12.19 22.03
C SER A 276 -5.43 12.32 20.98
N LEU A 277 -6.62 11.78 21.24
CA LEU A 277 -7.84 11.99 20.45
C LEU A 277 -9.04 12.03 21.42
N PRO A 278 -9.27 13.15 22.11
CA PRO A 278 -10.36 13.25 23.07
C PRO A 278 -11.73 13.23 22.42
N ASP A 279 -11.83 13.75 21.19
CA ASP A 279 -13.06 13.88 20.42
C ASP A 279 -12.88 13.20 19.05
N ILE A 280 -13.75 12.24 18.75
CA ILE A 280 -13.75 11.51 17.47
C ILE A 280 -14.27 12.37 16.31
N GLY A 281 -14.93 13.50 16.60
CA GLY A 281 -15.47 14.44 15.61
C GLY A 281 -14.43 14.95 14.61
N VAL A 282 -13.16 15.03 15.02
CA VAL A 282 -12.03 15.43 14.15
C VAL A 282 -11.79 14.47 12.97
N LEU A 283 -12.28 13.22 13.07
CA LEU A 283 -12.14 12.21 12.01
C LEU A 283 -13.30 12.26 11.00
N VAL A 284 -14.45 12.85 11.34
CA VAL A 284 -15.63 12.95 10.47
C VAL A 284 -15.29 13.54 9.08
N PRO A 285 -14.65 14.72 8.96
CA PRO A 285 -14.30 15.26 7.64
C PRO A 285 -13.29 14.39 6.88
N LYS A 286 -12.47 13.61 7.59
CA LYS A 286 -11.49 12.70 6.98
C LYS A 286 -12.18 11.48 6.38
N VAL A 287 -13.20 10.95 7.05
CA VAL A 287 -14.07 9.90 6.52
C VAL A 287 -14.79 10.38 5.25
N ALA A 288 -15.27 11.64 5.23
CA ALA A 288 -15.90 12.20 4.03
C ALA A 288 -14.93 12.26 2.84
N ARG A 289 -13.69 12.74 3.05
CA ARG A 289 -12.64 12.75 2.02
C ARG A 289 -12.24 11.34 1.58
N PHE A 290 -12.17 10.40 2.52
CA PHE A 290 -11.89 8.99 2.22
C PHE A 290 -12.97 8.43 1.29
N ASN A 291 -14.24 8.64 1.63
CA ASN A 291 -15.37 8.20 0.80
C ASN A 291 -15.40 8.88 -0.58
N ALA A 292 -15.02 10.15 -0.68
CA ALA A 292 -14.91 10.85 -1.98
C ALA A 292 -13.82 10.21 -2.85
N TYR A 293 -12.62 10.00 -2.30
CA TYR A 293 -11.52 9.39 -3.01
C TYR A 293 -11.85 7.96 -3.47
N LEU A 294 -12.54 7.17 -2.64
CA LEU A 294 -13.00 5.82 -3.01
C LEU A 294 -13.90 5.83 -4.26
N ARG A 295 -14.83 6.78 -4.35
CA ARG A 295 -15.76 6.87 -5.49
C ARG A 295 -15.07 7.28 -6.78
N GLU A 296 -14.02 8.10 -6.68
CA GLU A 296 -13.29 8.63 -7.83
C GLU A 296 -12.19 7.66 -8.34
N ASN A 297 -11.74 6.71 -7.51
CA ASN A 297 -10.59 5.84 -7.82
C ASN A 297 -10.86 4.36 -7.47
N PRO A 298 -11.97 3.72 -7.91
CA PRO A 298 -12.33 2.37 -7.48
C PRO A 298 -11.25 1.31 -7.79
N GLU A 299 -10.55 1.44 -8.91
CA GLU A 299 -9.46 0.56 -9.34
C GLU A 299 -8.24 0.61 -8.40
N ALA A 300 -8.06 1.69 -7.65
CA ALA A 300 -6.97 1.82 -6.69
C ALA A 300 -7.06 0.82 -5.53
N PHE A 301 -8.17 0.08 -5.40
CA PHE A 301 -8.46 -0.82 -4.27
C PHE A 301 -8.60 -2.30 -4.63
N GLU A 302 -8.43 -2.67 -5.91
CA GLU A 302 -8.49 -4.07 -6.37
C GLU A 302 -7.57 -5.00 -5.54
N GLY A 303 -8.12 -6.08 -4.98
CA GLY A 303 -7.34 -7.03 -4.16
C GLY A 303 -7.06 -6.58 -2.73
N LEU A 304 -7.59 -5.44 -2.30
CA LEU A 304 -7.69 -5.05 -0.89
C LEU A 304 -9.07 -5.42 -0.34
N ALA A 305 -9.14 -5.64 0.98
CA ALA A 305 -10.39 -5.89 1.68
C ALA A 305 -10.62 -4.84 2.75
N MET A 306 -11.88 -4.69 3.14
CA MET A 306 -12.31 -3.81 4.21
C MET A 306 -13.03 -4.62 5.28
N TRP A 307 -12.78 -4.30 6.55
CA TRP A 307 -13.47 -4.91 7.69
C TRP A 307 -13.50 -3.92 8.85
N HIS A 308 -14.39 -4.16 9.81
CA HIS A 308 -14.45 -3.34 11.00
C HIS A 308 -14.60 -4.17 12.27
N TRP A 309 -14.23 -3.54 13.38
CA TRP A 309 -14.61 -3.95 14.72
C TRP A 309 -15.58 -2.91 15.25
N GLN A 310 -16.63 -3.37 15.91
CA GLN A 310 -17.60 -2.53 16.57
C GLN A 310 -18.03 -3.21 17.86
N ASP A 311 -17.90 -2.50 18.99
CA ASP A 311 -18.29 -3.03 20.30
C ASP A 311 -17.62 -4.41 20.58
N ASP A 312 -16.31 -4.51 20.26
CA ASP A 312 -15.47 -5.72 20.31
C ASP A 312 -15.89 -6.90 19.40
N VAL A 313 -16.81 -6.66 18.46
CA VAL A 313 -17.22 -7.65 17.45
C VAL A 313 -16.60 -7.33 16.10
N ARG A 314 -15.84 -8.29 15.55
CA ARG A 314 -15.27 -8.20 14.20
C ARG A 314 -16.33 -8.55 13.14
N SER A 315 -16.45 -7.74 12.10
CA SER A 315 -17.22 -8.08 10.91
C SER A 315 -16.54 -9.19 10.10
N VAL A 316 -17.27 -9.79 9.16
CA VAL A 316 -16.62 -10.48 8.02
C VAL A 316 -15.89 -9.45 7.15
N ASP A 317 -15.00 -9.92 6.29
CA ASP A 317 -14.37 -9.07 5.30
C ASP A 317 -15.38 -8.76 4.19
N TYR A 318 -15.39 -7.51 3.73
CA TYR A 318 -16.27 -7.04 2.67
C TYR A 318 -15.50 -6.20 1.62
N PRO A 319 -16.06 -6.06 0.40
CA PRO A 319 -15.46 -5.21 -0.63
C PRO A 319 -15.26 -3.78 -0.16
N VAL A 320 -14.25 -3.10 -0.70
CA VAL A 320 -13.97 -1.71 -0.36
C VAL A 320 -15.16 -0.84 -0.76
N GLN A 321 -15.72 -0.13 0.22
CA GLN A 321 -16.91 0.68 0.04
C GLN A 321 -16.87 1.93 0.93
N PRO A 322 -17.65 2.98 0.62
CA PRO A 322 -17.80 4.14 1.48
C PRO A 322 -18.19 3.75 2.91
N ILE A 323 -17.57 4.38 3.90
CA ILE A 323 -17.89 4.23 5.32
C ILE A 323 -19.24 4.91 5.59
N PRO A 324 -20.28 4.18 6.02
CA PRO A 324 -21.56 4.78 6.33
C PRO A 324 -21.49 5.59 7.63
N PRO A 325 -22.28 6.68 7.76
CA PRO A 325 -22.28 7.52 8.95
C PRO A 325 -22.56 6.76 10.26
N ALA A 326 -23.35 5.68 10.21
CA ALA A 326 -23.67 4.84 11.36
C ALA A 326 -22.44 4.14 11.98
N MET A 327 -21.34 3.98 11.23
CA MET A 327 -20.08 3.43 11.75
C MET A 327 -19.17 4.50 12.38
N ILE A 328 -19.50 5.79 12.27
CA ILE A 328 -18.73 6.88 12.89
C ILE A 328 -19.21 7.08 14.34
N ARG A 329 -18.91 6.09 15.18
CA ARG A 329 -19.28 6.09 16.61
C ARG A 329 -18.17 5.47 17.44
N HIS A 330 -18.26 5.66 18.77
CA HIS A 330 -17.29 5.08 19.71
C HIS A 330 -17.13 3.57 19.54
N SER A 331 -15.99 3.05 19.98
CA SER A 331 -15.68 1.61 19.95
C SER A 331 -15.78 1.00 18.54
N THR A 332 -15.55 1.83 17.51
CA THR A 332 -15.50 1.39 16.12
C THR A 332 -14.07 1.56 15.57
N PHE A 333 -13.55 0.49 14.97
CA PHE A 333 -12.29 0.48 14.24
C PHE A 333 -12.54 -0.04 12.84
N ILE A 334 -12.24 0.76 11.81
CA ILE A 334 -12.47 0.42 10.42
C ILE A 334 -11.13 0.30 9.73
N PHE A 335 -10.88 -0.81 9.06
CA PHE A 335 -9.63 -1.11 8.39
C PHE A 335 -9.84 -1.35 6.90
N LEU A 336 -8.93 -0.80 6.09
CA LEU A 336 -8.81 -1.05 4.66
C LEU A 336 -7.36 -1.48 4.38
N GLY A 337 -7.16 -2.68 3.85
CA GLY A 337 -5.82 -3.13 3.48
C GLY A 337 -5.73 -4.60 3.13
N ALA A 338 -4.51 -5.12 3.29
CA ALA A 338 -4.19 -6.51 3.01
C ALA A 338 -3.78 -7.25 4.29
N ARG A 339 -3.82 -8.59 4.21
CA ARG A 339 -3.30 -9.51 5.24
C ARG A 339 -2.32 -10.48 4.60
N GLN A 340 -1.35 -10.93 5.38
CA GLN A 340 -0.48 -12.04 5.03
C GLN A 340 -0.34 -12.99 6.22
N PRO A 341 -0.04 -14.28 6.01
CA PRO A 341 0.18 -15.22 7.10
C PRO A 341 1.28 -14.74 8.04
N LEU A 342 1.02 -14.82 9.35
CA LEU A 342 1.96 -14.35 10.39
C LEU A 342 3.30 -15.12 10.34
N GLU A 343 3.29 -16.33 9.82
CA GLU A 343 4.49 -17.16 9.67
C GLU A 343 5.29 -16.87 8.39
N LYS A 344 4.70 -16.14 7.43
CA LYS A 344 5.28 -15.85 6.11
C LYS A 344 5.36 -14.33 5.86
N ILE A 345 5.80 -13.59 6.88
CA ILE A 345 5.87 -12.13 6.80
C ILE A 345 6.91 -11.70 5.77
N ASP A 346 6.44 -11.09 4.69
CA ASP A 346 7.22 -10.26 3.77
C ASP A 346 6.95 -8.77 4.09
N PRO A 347 7.96 -8.00 4.56
CA PRO A 347 7.79 -6.56 4.81
C PRO A 347 7.39 -5.79 3.54
N HIS A 348 7.74 -6.28 2.36
CA HIS A 348 7.42 -5.63 1.10
C HIS A 348 5.95 -5.76 0.72
N VAL A 349 5.23 -6.79 1.19
CA VAL A 349 3.77 -6.86 1.04
C VAL A 349 3.11 -5.69 1.75
N ALA A 350 3.52 -5.41 2.99
CA ALA A 350 3.02 -4.27 3.77
C ALA A 350 3.39 -2.93 3.12
N LEU A 351 4.64 -2.78 2.67
CA LEU A 351 5.12 -1.55 2.04
C LEU A 351 4.43 -1.27 0.70
N ARG A 352 4.17 -2.29 -0.13
CA ARG A 352 3.36 -2.14 -1.36
C ARG A 352 1.92 -1.73 -1.05
N ALA A 353 1.31 -2.32 -0.02
CA ALA A 353 -0.03 -1.93 0.43
C ALA A 353 -0.04 -0.46 0.90
N PHE A 354 0.99 -0.04 1.64
CA PHE A 354 1.12 1.35 2.07
C PHE A 354 1.32 2.33 0.92
N ASP A 355 2.21 2.03 -0.02
CA ASP A 355 2.43 2.88 -1.19
C ASP A 355 1.16 3.04 -2.02
N ARG A 356 0.40 1.96 -2.18
CA ARG A 356 -0.88 1.99 -2.86
C ARG A 356 -1.92 2.85 -2.14
N LEU A 357 -1.90 2.86 -0.81
CA LEU A 357 -2.81 3.65 0.03
C LEU A 357 -2.28 5.05 0.36
N PHE A 358 -1.05 5.38 -0.02
CA PHE A 358 -0.43 6.69 0.23
C PHE A 358 -1.11 7.85 -0.51
N PRO A 359 -1.52 7.71 -1.79
CA PRO A 359 -2.32 8.74 -2.46
C PRO A 359 -3.65 9.04 -1.75
N LEU A 360 -4.35 8.00 -1.29
CA LEU A 360 -5.57 8.14 -0.49
C LEU A 360 -5.28 8.89 0.82
N TYR A 361 -4.25 8.48 1.56
CA TYR A 361 -3.85 9.18 2.79
C TYR A 361 -3.50 10.65 2.52
N ALA A 362 -2.70 10.92 1.50
CA ALA A 362 -2.32 12.28 1.13
C ALA A 362 -3.56 13.11 0.77
N PHE A 363 -4.51 12.55 0.02
CA PHE A 363 -5.77 13.22 -0.28
C PHE A 363 -6.57 13.49 1.00
N VAL A 364 -6.78 12.50 1.86
CA VAL A 364 -7.56 12.65 3.09
C VAL A 364 -6.96 13.68 4.03
N GLU A 365 -5.64 13.69 4.17
CA GLU A 365 -4.94 14.54 5.13
C GLU A 365 -4.58 15.92 4.59
N SER A 366 -4.53 16.13 3.27
CA SER A 366 -4.18 17.44 2.70
C SER A 366 -5.16 18.54 3.14
N ASP A 367 -4.59 19.68 3.51
CA ASP A 367 -5.33 20.88 3.85
C ASP A 367 -6.09 21.39 2.60
N PRO A 368 -7.43 21.51 2.63
CA PRO A 368 -8.19 21.94 1.46
C PRO A 368 -7.81 23.35 0.96
N ASP A 369 -7.23 24.18 1.83
CA ASP A 369 -6.76 25.53 1.51
C ASP A 369 -5.35 25.57 0.90
N THR A 370 -4.65 24.43 0.81
CA THR A 370 -3.28 24.34 0.26
C THR A 370 -3.24 23.58 -1.07
N GLN A 371 -4.36 23.47 -1.78
CA GLN A 371 -4.29 23.11 -3.19
C GLN A 371 -3.63 24.27 -3.94
N PRO A 372 -2.45 24.09 -4.59
CA PRO A 372 -2.10 24.97 -5.69
C PRO A 372 -3.26 24.86 -6.68
N GLY A 373 -3.89 26.02 -6.95
CA GLY A 373 -5.14 26.07 -7.67
C GLY A 373 -5.08 25.35 -9.01
N SER A 374 -6.25 24.86 -9.43
CA SER A 374 -6.55 24.36 -10.75
C SER A 374 -5.66 23.19 -11.22
N MET A 375 -6.30 22.16 -11.74
CA MET A 375 -5.70 21.41 -12.83
C MET A 375 -5.02 22.42 -13.79
N ALA A 376 -3.71 22.33 -13.92
CA ALA A 376 -3.03 22.96 -15.03
C ALA A 376 -3.69 22.43 -16.31
N PRO A 377 -4.08 23.32 -17.24
CA PRO A 377 -4.71 22.92 -18.48
C PRO A 377 -3.76 22.04 -19.30
N ASP A 378 -4.35 21.10 -20.04
CA ASP A 378 -3.69 20.27 -21.04
C ASP A 378 -2.70 21.07 -21.89
N ALA A 379 -1.49 20.54 -22.02
CA ALA A 379 -0.55 20.98 -23.04
C ALA A 379 -0.90 20.30 -24.38
N ASP A 380 -1.31 21.13 -25.34
CA ASP A 380 -1.29 20.95 -26.79
C ASP A 380 -1.90 19.68 -27.39
N VAL A 381 -3.21 19.74 -27.69
CA VAL A 381 -3.74 19.25 -28.97
C VAL A 381 -4.66 20.32 -29.57
N ARG A 382 -4.30 20.79 -30.77
CA ARG A 382 -4.98 21.83 -31.54
C ARG A 382 -6.46 21.52 -31.80
N LEU A 383 -7.33 22.52 -31.67
CA LEU A 383 -8.67 22.53 -32.29
C LEU A 383 -8.88 23.82 -33.09
N PRO A 384 -9.58 23.78 -34.25
CA PRO A 384 -9.85 24.97 -35.05
C PRO A 384 -10.84 25.92 -34.36
N SER A 385 -10.64 27.22 -34.60
CA SER A 385 -11.34 28.38 -34.02
C SER A 385 -12.82 28.45 -34.36
N GLU A 386 -13.64 28.97 -33.43
CA GLU A 386 -14.57 30.10 -33.66
C GLU A 386 -14.58 31.03 -32.42
N THR A 387 -14.58 32.35 -32.61
CA THR A 387 -14.15 33.40 -31.64
C THR A 387 -15.30 34.27 -31.12
N LEU A 388 -15.17 34.87 -29.89
CA LEU A 388 -15.42 36.29 -29.45
C LEU A 388 -15.87 36.37 -27.95
N ARG A 389 -15.53 37.32 -27.05
CA ARG A 389 -14.42 38.27 -26.80
C ARG A 389 -14.38 38.62 -25.29
N LEU A 390 -13.20 39.07 -24.88
CA LEU A 390 -12.81 39.66 -23.61
C LEU A 390 -13.31 41.11 -23.51
N ASP A 391 -14.29 41.43 -22.66
CA ASP A 391 -14.59 42.81 -22.22
C ASP A 391 -15.41 42.76 -20.91
N GLY A 392 -14.73 42.65 -19.75
CA GLY A 392 -15.41 42.64 -18.45
C GLY A 392 -14.48 42.39 -17.27
N GLY A 393 -13.65 43.39 -16.90
CA GLY A 393 -12.88 43.41 -15.63
C GLY A 393 -13.81 43.32 -14.39
N ARG A 394 -13.33 43.15 -13.13
CA ARG A 394 -12.28 43.90 -12.42
C ARG A 394 -11.95 43.24 -11.06
N GLU A 395 -10.89 43.76 -10.40
CA GLU A 395 -10.33 43.46 -9.06
C GLU A 395 -11.32 43.29 -7.90
N ILE A 396 -10.93 42.48 -6.91
CA ILE A 396 -11.49 42.55 -5.54
C ILE A 396 -10.33 42.76 -4.56
N ASP A 397 -10.30 43.97 -3.99
CA ASP A 397 -9.54 44.33 -2.81
C ASP A 397 -10.46 44.31 -1.58
N GLY A 398 -9.86 44.09 -0.40
CA GLY A 398 -10.47 44.46 0.89
C GLY A 398 -11.27 43.41 1.66
N GLY A 399 -10.56 42.59 2.44
CA GLY A 399 -10.71 42.62 3.90
C GLY A 399 -11.87 41.88 4.60
N ARG A 400 -11.47 40.79 5.28
CA ARG A 400 -12.03 40.18 6.49
C ARG A 400 -13.46 39.63 6.45
N TRP A 401 -13.53 38.34 6.16
CA TRP A 401 -14.26 37.40 7.00
C TRP A 401 -13.26 36.39 7.57
N ILE A 402 -13.28 36.24 8.89
CA ILE A 402 -12.40 35.38 9.67
C ILE A 402 -12.51 33.95 9.10
N THR A 403 -11.36 33.39 8.75
CA THR A 403 -11.18 32.07 8.13
C THR A 403 -11.82 30.98 8.98
N ALA A 404 -13.06 30.60 8.67
CA ALA A 404 -13.56 29.28 9.02
C ALA A 404 -12.71 28.30 8.19
N THR A 405 -11.88 27.51 8.87
CA THR A 405 -11.05 26.49 8.23
C THR A 405 -11.93 25.63 7.32
N SER A 406 -11.42 25.30 6.14
CA SER A 406 -12.08 24.42 5.17
C SER A 406 -12.58 23.07 5.74
N GLN A 407 -12.06 22.64 6.90
CA GLN A 407 -12.57 21.55 7.73
C GLN A 407 -13.94 21.84 8.37
N ALA A 408 -14.14 23.04 8.94
CA ALA A 408 -15.44 23.48 9.46
C ALA A 408 -16.45 23.63 8.32
N ARG A 409 -16.02 24.15 7.17
CA ARG A 409 -16.87 24.31 5.98
C ARG A 409 -17.34 22.97 5.40
N SER A 410 -16.49 21.94 5.38
CA SER A 410 -16.84 20.61 4.86
C SER A 410 -17.75 19.84 5.83
N LEU A 411 -17.51 19.96 7.15
CA LEU A 411 -18.38 19.40 8.18
C LEU A 411 -19.75 20.10 8.18
N ASP A 412 -19.75 21.42 8.05
CA ASP A 412 -20.95 22.23 7.91
C ASP A 412 -21.73 21.85 6.64
N ILE A 413 -21.06 21.64 5.50
CA ILE A 413 -21.70 21.12 4.27
C ILE A 413 -22.34 19.74 4.49
N PHE A 414 -21.64 18.80 5.13
CA PHE A 414 -22.18 17.45 5.37
C PHE A 414 -23.36 17.47 6.35
N LEU A 415 -23.22 18.20 7.47
CA LEU A 415 -24.29 18.36 8.46
C LEU A 415 -25.50 19.07 7.84
N ARG A 416 -25.26 20.10 7.01
CA ARG A 416 -26.31 20.78 6.24
C ARG A 416 -27.01 19.85 5.28
N HIS A 417 -26.28 19.04 4.50
CA HIS A 417 -26.88 18.12 3.53
C HIS A 417 -27.81 17.10 4.20
N ARG A 418 -27.37 16.49 5.32
CA ARG A 418 -28.18 15.55 6.09
C ARG A 418 -29.40 16.21 6.75
N GLU A 419 -29.21 17.40 7.31
CA GLU A 419 -30.30 18.17 7.89
C GLU A 419 -31.33 18.57 6.82
N MET A 420 -30.88 18.90 5.61
CA MET A 420 -31.76 19.15 4.47
C MET A 420 -32.54 17.90 4.05
N GLN A 421 -31.90 16.73 3.92
CA GLN A 421 -32.62 15.48 3.63
C GLN A 421 -33.69 15.18 4.71
N ARG A 422 -33.34 15.36 5.99
CA ARG A 422 -34.26 15.17 7.13
C ARG A 422 -35.44 16.14 7.06
N ARG A 423 -35.19 17.43 6.88
CA ARG A 423 -36.25 18.46 6.76
C ARG A 423 -37.11 18.29 5.54
N LEU A 424 -36.52 17.92 4.40
CA LEU A 424 -37.26 17.60 3.19
C LEU A 424 -38.30 16.52 3.49
N LYS A 425 -37.92 15.44 4.16
CA LYS A 425 -38.88 14.41 4.60
C LYS A 425 -39.97 14.96 5.53
N GLU A 426 -39.60 15.82 6.47
CA GLU A 426 -40.54 16.44 7.42
C GLU A 426 -41.53 17.41 6.76
N GLU A 427 -41.14 18.09 5.67
CA GLU A 427 -42.05 18.96 4.92
C GLU A 427 -42.96 18.16 3.97
N LEU A 428 -42.45 17.08 3.36
CA LEU A 428 -43.22 16.29 2.40
C LEU A 428 -44.34 15.46 3.05
N ILE A 429 -44.16 15.01 4.31
CA ILE A 429 -45.19 14.22 5.02
C ILE A 429 -46.49 15.02 5.22
N PRO A 430 -46.47 16.26 5.77
CA PRO A 430 -47.64 17.13 5.87
C PRO A 430 -48.27 17.50 4.52
N GLU A 431 -47.52 17.51 3.43
CA GLU A 431 -48.02 17.73 2.07
C GLU A 431 -48.84 16.54 1.51
N GLY A 432 -49.05 15.50 2.31
CA GLY A 432 -49.82 14.31 1.94
C GLY A 432 -48.99 13.23 1.27
N ILE A 433 -47.66 13.37 1.26
CA ILE A 433 -46.74 12.39 0.70
C ILE A 433 -46.28 11.44 1.80
N ALA A 434 -47.09 10.43 2.09
CA ALA A 434 -46.83 9.49 3.18
C ALA A 434 -45.63 8.56 2.93
N GLN A 435 -45.26 8.33 1.66
CA GLN A 435 -44.17 7.45 1.26
C GLN A 435 -42.96 8.25 0.78
N VAL A 436 -42.09 8.61 1.72
CA VAL A 436 -40.79 9.25 1.44
C VAL A 436 -39.67 8.39 2.02
N SER A 437 -38.80 7.94 1.13
CA SER A 437 -37.59 7.18 1.48
C SER A 437 -36.36 8.03 1.20
N LEU A 438 -35.41 8.06 2.14
CA LEU A 438 -34.14 8.76 1.98
C LEU A 438 -33.06 7.75 1.58
N GLU A 439 -32.05 8.20 0.85
CA GLU A 439 -30.89 7.39 0.44
C GLU A 439 -31.30 6.06 -0.23
N VAL A 440 -32.14 6.16 -1.26
CA VAL A 440 -32.70 4.97 -1.93
C VAL A 440 -31.66 4.38 -2.90
N PRO A 441 -31.32 3.09 -2.79
CA PRO A 441 -30.30 2.48 -3.64
C PRO A 441 -30.77 2.34 -5.09
N ILE A 442 -29.88 2.69 -6.02
CA ILE A 442 -30.00 2.48 -7.47
C ILE A 442 -28.64 2.00 -8.01
N GLY A 443 -28.51 0.69 -8.21
CA GLY A 443 -27.21 0.06 -8.45
C GLY A 443 -26.27 0.30 -7.26
N ASP A 444 -25.07 0.81 -7.53
CA ASP A 444 -24.05 1.15 -6.52
C ASP A 444 -24.17 2.59 -5.95
N ARG A 445 -25.27 3.30 -6.27
CA ARG A 445 -25.50 4.70 -5.88
C ARG A 445 -26.75 4.86 -5.02
N LEU A 446 -26.90 6.04 -4.41
CA LEU A 446 -28.04 6.39 -3.57
C LEU A 446 -28.68 7.67 -4.10
N ILE A 447 -30.00 7.65 -4.30
CA ILE A 447 -30.81 8.85 -4.56
C ILE A 447 -31.12 9.49 -3.21
N ASP A 448 -30.88 10.80 -3.06
CA ASP A 448 -31.02 11.49 -1.77
C ASP A 448 -32.42 11.33 -1.16
N ALA A 449 -33.48 11.48 -1.96
CA ALA A 449 -34.81 11.05 -1.58
C ALA A 449 -35.68 10.59 -2.76
N VAL A 450 -36.58 9.65 -2.49
CA VAL A 450 -37.63 9.22 -3.41
C VAL A 450 -38.98 9.35 -2.71
N ALA A 451 -39.91 10.04 -3.38
CA ALA A 451 -41.29 10.16 -2.93
C ALA A 451 -42.25 9.43 -3.88
N ARG A 452 -43.37 8.97 -3.33
CA ARG A 452 -44.45 8.37 -4.13
C ARG A 452 -45.82 9.00 -3.87
N PRO A 453 -46.07 10.23 -4.34
CA PRO A 453 -47.39 10.86 -4.25
C PRO A 453 -48.35 10.24 -5.28
N ALA A 454 -49.51 9.77 -4.84
CA ALA A 454 -50.61 9.32 -5.71
C ALA A 454 -50.23 8.28 -6.81
N GLY A 455 -49.15 7.51 -6.59
CA GLY A 455 -48.66 6.51 -7.56
C GLY A 455 -47.59 7.01 -8.53
N GLU A 456 -47.26 8.31 -8.52
CA GLU A 456 -46.10 8.86 -9.24
C GLU A 456 -44.80 8.57 -8.49
N ILE A 457 -43.66 8.60 -9.19
CA ILE A 457 -42.32 8.42 -8.63
C ILE A 457 -41.53 9.71 -8.82
N TRP A 458 -41.16 10.37 -7.72
CA TRP A 458 -40.39 11.61 -7.76
C TRP A 458 -39.00 11.38 -7.15
N PHE A 459 -37.96 11.81 -7.86
CA PHE A 459 -36.58 11.77 -7.37
C PHE A 459 -36.14 13.17 -6.93
N TYR A 460 -35.50 13.22 -5.77
CA TYR A 460 -34.95 14.43 -5.21
C TYR A 460 -33.44 14.28 -5.05
N GLU A 461 -32.73 15.32 -5.44
CA GLU A 461 -31.28 15.43 -5.27
C GLU A 461 -30.98 16.71 -4.48
N VAL A 462 -30.38 16.57 -3.31
CA VAL A 462 -30.14 17.64 -2.35
C VAL A 462 -28.72 18.19 -2.54
N LYS A 463 -28.59 19.52 -2.61
CA LYS A 463 -27.30 20.21 -2.74
C LYS A 463 -27.22 21.39 -1.78
N THR A 464 -26.04 21.57 -1.19
CA THR A 464 -25.73 22.64 -0.23
C THR A 464 -24.89 23.76 -0.87
N ALA A 465 -24.90 23.84 -2.20
CA ALA A 465 -24.15 24.88 -2.91
C ALA A 465 -24.72 26.27 -2.56
N PRO A 466 -23.89 27.30 -2.39
CA PRO A 466 -24.33 28.63 -1.92
C PRO A 466 -25.15 29.41 -2.95
N THR A 467 -25.30 28.88 -4.18
CA THR A 467 -26.06 29.53 -5.26
C THR A 467 -27.00 28.53 -5.91
N ILE A 468 -28.15 29.01 -6.38
CA ILE A 468 -29.12 28.18 -7.10
C ILE A 468 -28.52 27.55 -8.36
N ARG A 469 -27.71 28.31 -9.11
CA ARG A 469 -27.01 27.81 -10.30
C ARG A 469 -26.04 26.67 -9.93
N GLY A 470 -25.39 26.75 -8.76
CA GLY A 470 -24.56 25.67 -8.23
C GLY A 470 -25.37 24.42 -7.92
N CYS A 471 -26.48 24.55 -7.20
CA CYS A 471 -27.35 23.43 -6.86
C CYS A 471 -27.86 22.71 -8.10
N ILE A 472 -28.36 23.47 -9.10
CA ILE A 472 -28.86 22.90 -10.36
C ILE A 472 -27.74 22.18 -11.13
N ARG A 473 -26.55 22.81 -11.25
CA ARG A 473 -25.42 22.24 -11.98
C ARG A 473 -24.95 20.91 -11.38
N GLU A 474 -24.85 20.84 -10.05
CA GLU A 474 -24.35 19.66 -9.36
C GLU A 474 -25.37 18.50 -9.33
N ALA A 475 -26.67 18.82 -9.33
CA ALA A 475 -27.74 17.83 -9.23
C ALA A 475 -28.19 17.26 -10.58
N ILE A 476 -28.18 18.06 -11.65
CA ILE A 476 -28.76 17.66 -12.95
C ILE A 476 -28.14 16.37 -13.48
N GLY A 477 -26.82 16.24 -13.48
CA GLY A 477 -26.16 15.06 -14.06
C GLY A 477 -26.59 13.77 -13.37
N GLN A 478 -26.70 13.80 -12.04
CA GLN A 478 -27.09 12.65 -11.23
C GLN A 478 -28.56 12.29 -11.47
N LEU A 479 -29.45 13.29 -11.45
CA LEU A 479 -30.88 13.09 -11.71
C LEU A 479 -31.14 12.51 -13.12
N LEU A 480 -30.43 13.00 -14.13
CA LEU A 480 -30.54 12.48 -15.49
C LEU A 480 -30.00 11.06 -15.62
N GLU A 481 -28.88 10.77 -14.98
CA GLU A 481 -28.33 9.43 -14.96
C GLU A 481 -29.29 8.44 -14.31
N TYR A 482 -29.88 8.79 -13.15
CA TYR A 482 -30.87 7.97 -12.48
C TYR A 482 -32.12 7.70 -13.31
N ALA A 483 -32.54 8.66 -14.15
CA ALA A 483 -33.76 8.56 -14.93
C ALA A 483 -33.57 7.93 -16.32
N LEU A 484 -32.39 8.08 -16.93
CA LEU A 484 -32.18 7.82 -18.36
C LEU A 484 -31.18 6.68 -18.64
N TRP A 485 -30.46 6.17 -17.63
CA TRP A 485 -29.58 5.02 -17.81
C TRP A 485 -30.36 3.79 -18.35
N PRO A 486 -29.79 2.95 -19.23
CA PRO A 486 -30.48 1.79 -19.76
C PRO A 486 -31.06 0.88 -18.66
N GLY A 487 -32.38 0.65 -18.69
CA GLY A 487 -33.09 -0.14 -17.68
C GLY A 487 -33.50 0.63 -16.43
N ALA A 488 -33.26 1.94 -16.36
CA ALA A 488 -33.65 2.78 -15.23
C ALA A 488 -35.18 2.87 -15.06
N THR A 489 -35.60 3.02 -13.80
CA THR A 489 -36.98 3.41 -13.48
C THR A 489 -37.15 4.86 -13.89
N ARG A 490 -38.14 5.15 -14.75
CA ARG A 490 -38.44 6.51 -15.18
C ARG A 490 -39.26 7.23 -14.11
N PRO A 491 -38.72 8.27 -13.44
CA PRO A 491 -39.50 9.08 -12.52
C PRO A 491 -40.41 10.03 -13.29
N ASP A 492 -41.54 10.38 -12.70
CA ASP A 492 -42.47 11.38 -13.20
C ASP A 492 -41.95 12.81 -12.97
N LYS A 493 -41.10 13.00 -11.95
CA LYS A 493 -40.44 14.29 -11.66
C LYS A 493 -39.01 14.12 -11.15
N LEU A 494 -38.15 15.04 -11.58
CA LEU A 494 -36.79 15.24 -11.07
C LEU A 494 -36.75 16.58 -10.33
N ILE A 495 -36.28 16.56 -9.09
CA ILE A 495 -36.38 17.73 -8.21
C ILE A 495 -35.00 18.02 -7.63
N VAL A 496 -34.45 19.19 -7.97
CA VAL A 496 -33.25 19.71 -7.32
C VAL A 496 -33.67 20.42 -6.03
N VAL A 497 -33.04 20.10 -4.92
CA VAL A 497 -33.32 20.72 -3.61
C VAL A 497 -32.10 21.54 -3.17
N GLY A 498 -32.33 22.80 -2.80
CA GLY A 498 -31.28 23.73 -2.37
C GLY A 498 -31.79 24.79 -1.40
N GLU A 499 -30.89 25.36 -0.58
CA GLU A 499 -31.21 26.48 0.33
C GLU A 499 -31.50 27.82 -0.39
N PRO A 500 -30.78 28.19 -1.46
CA PRO A 500 -31.01 29.46 -2.15
C PRO A 500 -32.42 29.56 -2.73
N ALA A 501 -32.99 30.76 -2.68
CA ALA A 501 -34.29 31.03 -3.29
C ALA A 501 -34.24 30.89 -4.82
N LEU A 502 -35.36 30.45 -5.40
CA LEU A 502 -35.53 30.42 -6.85
C LEU A 502 -35.56 31.85 -7.41
N THR A 503 -34.65 32.14 -8.33
CA THR A 503 -34.60 33.44 -9.03
C THR A 503 -35.31 33.35 -10.37
N GLU A 504 -35.79 34.47 -10.90
CA GLU A 504 -36.44 34.54 -12.23
C GLU A 504 -35.56 33.96 -13.33
N ALA A 505 -34.25 34.27 -13.31
CA ALA A 505 -33.30 33.76 -14.28
C ALA A 505 -33.10 32.23 -14.17
N ALA A 506 -33.14 31.67 -12.95
CA ALA A 506 -33.06 30.23 -12.75
C ALA A 506 -34.36 29.52 -13.13
N SER A 507 -35.52 30.15 -12.89
CA SER A 507 -36.81 29.66 -13.36
C SER A 507 -36.85 29.59 -14.89
N ALA A 508 -36.51 30.69 -15.58
CA ALA A 508 -36.46 30.73 -17.04
C ALA A 508 -35.49 29.70 -17.64
N TYR A 509 -34.39 29.42 -16.93
CA TYR A 509 -33.45 28.36 -17.33
C TYR A 509 -34.06 26.96 -17.21
N LEU A 510 -34.74 26.64 -16.11
CA LEU A 510 -35.44 25.37 -15.94
C LEU A 510 -36.58 25.19 -16.95
N ASP A 511 -37.33 26.27 -17.23
CA ASP A 511 -38.37 26.26 -18.26
C ASP A 511 -37.77 25.96 -19.64
N THR A 512 -36.66 26.63 -19.98
CA THR A 512 -35.94 26.37 -21.23
C THR A 512 -35.44 24.93 -21.31
N LEU A 513 -34.93 24.36 -20.20
CA LEU A 513 -34.52 22.97 -20.13
C LEU A 513 -35.68 22.00 -20.38
N ASN A 514 -36.82 22.22 -19.71
CA ASN A 514 -38.01 21.38 -19.83
C ASN A 514 -38.66 21.45 -21.22
N VAL A 515 -38.55 22.60 -21.91
CA VAL A 515 -39.03 22.77 -23.29
C VAL A 515 -38.07 22.14 -24.29
N SER A 516 -36.77 22.33 -24.10
CA SER A 516 -35.74 21.86 -25.04
C SER A 516 -35.50 20.36 -24.93
N PHE A 517 -35.73 19.80 -23.75
CA PHE A 517 -35.54 18.39 -23.43
C PHE A 517 -36.75 17.88 -22.65
N PRO A 518 -37.34 16.72 -23.00
CA PRO A 518 -38.52 16.17 -22.34
C PRO A 518 -38.16 15.52 -20.99
N ILE A 519 -37.56 16.30 -20.10
CA ILE A 519 -37.11 15.89 -18.78
C ILE A 519 -37.92 16.71 -17.78
N PRO A 520 -38.70 16.11 -16.87
CA PRO A 520 -39.57 16.85 -15.95
C PRO A 520 -38.77 17.38 -14.74
N ILE A 521 -37.87 18.35 -14.95
CA ILE A 521 -37.00 18.88 -13.90
C ILE A 521 -37.56 20.16 -13.25
N SER A 522 -37.46 20.24 -11.93
CA SER A 522 -37.88 21.41 -11.14
C SER A 522 -36.93 21.68 -9.98
N TYR A 523 -37.08 22.84 -9.34
CA TYR A 523 -36.31 23.23 -8.17
C TYR A 523 -37.23 23.43 -6.96
N ARG A 524 -36.83 22.91 -5.81
CA ARG A 524 -37.49 23.13 -4.52
C ARG A 524 -36.52 23.83 -3.58
N GLN A 525 -36.92 25.01 -3.10
CA GLN A 525 -36.19 25.66 -2.03
C GLN A 525 -36.48 24.95 -0.71
N LEU A 526 -35.45 24.74 0.10
CA LEU A 526 -35.55 24.19 1.45
C LEU A 526 -34.68 25.00 2.40
N SER A 527 -35.28 25.73 3.34
CA SER A 527 -34.53 26.59 4.27
C SER A 527 -34.18 25.85 5.57
N LEU A 528 -32.93 26.00 6.01
CA LEU A 528 -32.46 25.46 7.29
C LEU A 528 -32.73 26.37 8.51
N GLY A 529 -33.42 27.50 8.32
CA GLY A 529 -33.84 28.39 9.42
C GLY A 529 -32.75 29.31 9.93
#